data_AF-A0A1H1DB26-F1
#
_entry.id   AF-A0A1H1DB26-F1
#
_cell.length_a   1.000
_cell.length_b   1.000
_cell.length_c   1.000
_cell.angle_alpha   90.00
_cell.angle_beta   90.00
_cell.angle_gamma   90.00
#
_symmetry.space_group_name_H-M   'P 1'
#
loop_
_entity.id
_entity.type
_entity.pdbx_description
1 polymer ?
#
loop_
_entity_poly.entity_id
_entity_poly.type
_entity_poly.pdbx_seq_one_letter_code
_entity_poly.pdbx_strand_id
1 'polypeptide(L)'
;MSLYDTWTALCDEFDLLVKCLRDFTTARSSISASADFVTEDECLLEGVLSRLWQAWAIFCRTCVIESCLGTVDGAGVQITPHPQAATEPHVSGAAINAKKKPNPPFWGPTNTVLRYEPTWGDVDSLTKVIPRLQPSNEAQLMAAFSSAHRSAKALQLIRNAAAHNNLETRADLLVLWSRFMVFPTTHPIQSLYWVEPSTQDYLVFHAVEELRDAALAAIS
;
A
#
# COMPACT_ATOMS: atom_id res chain seq x y z
N MET A 1 10.51 8.18 16.37
CA MET A 1 10.71 6.76 15.96
C MET A 1 11.57 6.80 14.72
N SER A 2 12.54 5.89 14.52
CA SER A 2 13.31 5.96 13.26
C SER A 2 12.45 5.42 12.10
N LEU A 3 12.69 5.90 10.88
CA LEU A 3 12.04 5.33 9.71
C LEU A 3 12.47 3.87 9.47
N TYR A 4 13.67 3.51 9.94
CA TYR A 4 14.16 2.13 9.90
C TYR A 4 13.28 1.18 10.73
N ASP A 5 12.91 1.57 11.96
CA ASP A 5 12.01 0.76 12.81
C ASP A 5 10.65 0.53 12.13
N THR A 6 10.15 1.56 11.43
CA THR A 6 8.88 1.50 10.69
C THR A 6 8.97 0.54 9.50
N TRP A 7 10.09 0.55 8.79
CA TRP A 7 10.36 -0.39 7.70
C TRP A 7 10.53 -1.82 8.20
N THR A 8 11.26 -2.04 9.29
CA THR A 8 11.40 -3.38 9.90
C THR A 8 10.04 -3.95 10.29
N ALA A 9 9.18 -3.16 10.94
CA ALA A 9 7.83 -3.60 11.30
C ALA A 9 6.97 -3.98 10.07
N LEU A 10 7.12 -3.26 8.95
CA LEU A 10 6.47 -3.61 7.69
C LEU A 10 6.99 -4.95 7.17
N CYS A 11 8.31 -5.14 7.13
CA CYS A 11 8.94 -6.36 6.65
C CYS A 11 8.53 -7.58 7.47
N ASP A 12 8.51 -7.47 8.79
CA ASP A 12 8.09 -8.56 9.69
C ASP A 12 6.64 -8.99 9.42
N GLU A 13 5.72 -8.02 9.26
CA GLU A 13 4.32 -8.31 8.95
C GLU A 13 4.17 -8.90 7.53
N PHE A 14 4.92 -8.39 6.56
CA PHE A 14 4.93 -8.95 5.21
C PHE A 14 5.50 -10.37 5.19
N ASP A 15 6.56 -10.68 5.94
CA ASP A 15 7.14 -12.02 6.02
C ASP A 15 6.13 -13.02 6.57
N LEU A 16 5.42 -12.65 7.64
CA LEU A 16 4.35 -13.47 8.20
C LEU A 16 3.24 -13.76 7.19
N LEU A 17 2.77 -12.73 6.49
CA LEU A 17 1.64 -12.83 5.55
C LEU A 17 2.03 -13.54 4.25
N VAL A 18 3.21 -13.25 3.71
CA VAL A 18 3.77 -13.96 2.55
C VAL A 18 4.00 -15.42 2.87
N LYS A 19 4.47 -15.75 4.08
CA LYS A 19 4.57 -17.15 4.50
C LYS A 19 3.20 -17.85 4.43
N CYS A 20 2.14 -17.22 4.93
CA CYS A 20 0.79 -17.78 4.85
C CYS A 20 0.35 -18.04 3.39
N LEU A 21 0.63 -17.09 2.49
CA LEU A 21 0.35 -17.24 1.06
C LEU A 21 1.20 -18.34 0.39
N ARG A 22 2.48 -18.48 0.78
CA ARG A 22 3.35 -19.56 0.26
C ARG A 22 2.96 -20.93 0.81
N ASP A 23 2.56 -21.02 2.07
CA ASP A 23 2.02 -22.26 2.64
C ASP A 23 0.73 -22.67 1.89
N PHE A 24 -0.11 -21.69 1.53
CA PHE A 24 -1.30 -21.92 0.70
C PHE A 24 -0.97 -22.49 -0.70
N THR A 25 0.05 -21.96 -1.37
CA THR A 25 0.45 -22.44 -2.71
C THR A 25 1.10 -23.81 -2.64
N THR A 26 1.99 -24.04 -1.68
CA THR A 26 2.73 -25.31 -1.53
C THR A 26 1.83 -26.49 -1.15
N ALA A 27 0.69 -26.24 -0.52
CA ALA A 27 -0.33 -27.25 -0.26
C ALA A 27 -1.07 -27.73 -1.54
N ARG A 28 -0.82 -27.10 -2.70
CA ARG A 28 -1.50 -27.38 -3.98
C ARG A 28 -0.49 -27.75 -5.05
N SER A 29 -0.88 -28.66 -5.95
CA SER A 29 -0.05 -29.05 -7.09
C SER A 29 0.06 -27.95 -8.14
N SER A 30 -0.99 -27.14 -8.31
CA SER A 30 -1.03 -25.96 -9.19
C SER A 30 -2.25 -25.09 -8.88
N ILE A 31 -2.13 -23.78 -9.09
CA ILE A 31 -3.27 -22.85 -9.12
C ILE A 31 -3.36 -22.31 -10.54
N SER A 32 -4.40 -22.71 -11.26
CA SER A 32 -4.58 -22.40 -12.69
C SER A 32 -6.03 -22.13 -13.09
N ALA A 33 -6.98 -22.40 -12.20
CA ALA A 33 -8.39 -22.17 -12.43
C ALA A 33 -9.11 -21.77 -11.13
N SER A 34 -10.26 -21.14 -11.28
CA SER A 34 -11.12 -20.81 -10.14
C SER A 34 -11.57 -22.04 -9.34
N ALA A 35 -11.67 -23.22 -9.96
CA ALA A 35 -12.05 -24.46 -9.28
C ALA A 35 -10.98 -24.97 -8.29
N ASP A 36 -9.78 -24.40 -8.30
CA ASP A 36 -8.69 -24.74 -7.37
C ASP A 36 -8.87 -24.10 -5.97
N PHE A 37 -9.94 -23.32 -5.79
CA PHE A 37 -10.28 -22.61 -4.56
C PHE A 37 -11.62 -23.08 -4.00
N VAL A 38 -11.68 -23.23 -2.68
CA VAL A 38 -12.93 -23.37 -1.92
C VAL A 38 -13.23 -22.10 -1.14
N THR A 39 -14.44 -21.97 -0.60
CA THR A 39 -14.86 -20.75 0.12
C THR A 39 -13.97 -20.44 1.33
N GLU A 40 -13.48 -21.45 2.03
CA GLU A 40 -12.54 -21.29 3.15
C GLU A 40 -11.23 -20.62 2.69
N ASP A 41 -10.77 -20.96 1.48
CA ASP A 41 -9.59 -20.33 0.88
C ASP A 41 -9.83 -18.85 0.62
N GLU A 42 -11.00 -18.53 0.04
CA GLU A 42 -11.36 -17.15 -0.29
C GLU A 42 -11.40 -16.28 0.97
N CYS A 43 -12.04 -16.76 2.04
CA CYS A 43 -12.08 -16.08 3.34
C CYS A 43 -10.68 -15.87 3.94
N LEU A 44 -9.81 -16.89 3.87
CA LEU A 44 -8.42 -16.78 4.34
C LEU A 44 -7.67 -15.70 3.55
N LEU A 45 -7.71 -15.78 2.23
CA LEU A 45 -6.96 -14.90 1.33
C LEU A 45 -7.45 -13.45 1.43
N GLU A 46 -8.75 -13.21 1.63
CA GLU A 46 -9.28 -11.89 1.91
C GLU A 46 -8.71 -11.30 3.20
N GLY A 47 -8.66 -12.10 4.26
CA GLY A 47 -8.05 -11.69 5.53
C GLY A 47 -6.57 -11.34 5.38
N VAL A 48 -5.81 -12.17 4.66
CA VAL A 48 -4.38 -11.95 4.42
C VAL A 48 -4.14 -10.71 3.56
N LEU A 49 -4.89 -10.53 2.46
CA LEU A 49 -4.77 -9.34 1.60
C LEU A 49 -5.15 -8.06 2.34
N SER A 50 -6.20 -8.11 3.17
CA SER A 50 -6.61 -6.96 3.98
C SER A 50 -5.49 -6.53 4.93
N ARG A 51 -4.83 -7.49 5.60
CA ARG A 51 -3.69 -7.22 6.48
C ARG A 51 -2.47 -6.68 5.73
N LEU A 52 -2.12 -7.27 4.58
CA LEU A 52 -1.03 -6.77 3.73
C LEU A 52 -1.27 -5.31 3.34
N TRP A 53 -2.48 -4.99 2.89
CA TRP A 53 -2.84 -3.63 2.53
C TRP A 53 -2.79 -2.67 3.71
N GLN A 54 -3.28 -3.10 4.88
CA GLN A 54 -3.25 -2.28 6.09
C GLN A 54 -1.82 -2.00 6.55
N ALA A 55 -0.94 -3.01 6.54
CA ALA A 55 0.47 -2.85 6.88
C ALA A 55 1.15 -1.82 5.95
N TRP A 56 0.93 -1.93 4.64
CA TRP A 56 1.39 -0.93 3.67
C TRP A 56 0.84 0.47 3.96
N ALA A 57 -0.46 0.60 4.21
CA ALA A 57 -1.07 1.89 4.50
C ALA A 57 -0.54 2.52 5.80
N ILE A 58 -0.30 1.72 6.84
CA ILE A 58 0.31 2.15 8.11
C ILE A 58 1.73 2.65 7.85
N PHE A 59 2.54 1.89 7.10
CA PHE A 59 3.89 2.31 6.73
C PHE A 59 3.89 3.66 6.01
N CYS A 60 3.10 3.81 4.94
CA CYS A 60 3.02 5.06 4.19
C CYS A 60 2.58 6.24 5.07
N ARG A 61 1.57 6.02 5.93
CA ARG A 61 1.08 7.01 6.88
C ARG A 61 2.19 7.48 7.82
N THR A 62 2.86 6.54 8.50
CA THR A 62 3.91 6.82 9.46
C THR A 62 5.08 7.50 8.79
N CYS A 63 5.52 7.00 7.63
CA CYS A 63 6.65 7.57 6.88
C CYS A 63 6.40 9.04 6.51
N VAL A 64 5.20 9.38 6.00
CA VAL A 64 4.86 10.77 5.65
C VAL A 64 4.74 11.65 6.91
N ILE A 65 4.08 11.17 7.97
CA ILE A 65 3.91 11.95 9.20
C ILE A 65 5.24 12.24 9.89
N GLU A 66 6.06 11.22 10.11
CA GLU A 66 7.37 11.36 10.76
C GLU A 66 8.31 12.22 9.91
N SER A 67 8.25 12.11 8.58
CA SER A 67 9.02 12.99 7.68
C SER A 67 8.64 14.46 7.82
N CYS A 68 7.35 14.77 8.07
CA CYS A 68 6.92 16.14 8.36
C CYS A 68 7.33 16.59 9.76
N LEU A 69 7.24 15.73 10.77
CA LEU A 69 7.58 16.05 12.17
C LEU A 69 9.08 16.09 12.45
N GLY A 70 9.90 15.66 11.49
CA GLY A 70 11.33 15.49 11.66
C GLY A 70 11.64 14.14 12.30
N THR A 71 12.53 13.39 11.67
CA THR A 71 12.90 12.04 12.05
C THR A 71 14.31 11.72 11.55
N VAL A 72 14.72 10.46 11.62
CA VAL A 72 15.97 9.95 11.08
C VAL A 72 15.63 8.91 10.01
N ASP A 73 16.29 9.01 8.87
CA ASP A 73 16.17 8.03 7.79
C ASP A 73 16.87 6.70 8.13
N GLY A 74 16.85 5.75 7.22
CA GLY A 74 17.44 4.42 7.34
C GLY A 74 18.97 4.43 7.34
N ALA A 75 19.60 5.49 6.85
CA ALA A 75 21.04 5.69 6.87
C ALA A 75 21.53 6.46 8.11
N GLY A 76 20.62 6.92 8.98
CA GLY A 76 20.96 7.71 10.15
C GLY A 76 21.01 9.22 9.88
N VAL A 77 20.59 9.70 8.71
CA VAL A 77 20.57 11.13 8.36
C VAL A 77 19.31 11.78 8.89
N GLN A 78 19.47 12.99 9.43
CA GLN A 78 18.36 13.75 9.99
C GLN A 78 17.46 14.32 8.89
N ILE A 79 16.18 13.97 8.97
CA ILE A 79 15.09 14.64 8.23
C ILE A 79 14.64 15.84 9.07
N THR A 80 14.73 17.02 8.47
CA THR A 80 14.40 18.27 9.18
C THR A 80 12.88 18.43 9.28
N PRO A 81 12.34 18.77 10.46
CA PRO A 81 10.91 19.02 10.64
C PRO A 81 10.42 20.17 9.77
N HIS A 82 9.22 20.02 9.22
CA HIS A 82 8.54 21.12 8.55
C HIS A 82 8.08 22.16 9.60
N PRO A 83 8.29 23.48 9.38
CA PRO A 83 8.03 24.51 10.41
C PRO A 83 6.59 24.56 10.95
N GLN A 84 5.62 24.09 10.16
CA GLN A 84 4.20 24.06 10.51
C GLN A 84 3.74 22.71 11.11
N ALA A 85 4.59 21.69 11.12
CA ALA A 85 4.27 20.36 11.61
C ALA A 85 4.55 20.25 13.12
N ALA A 86 3.58 20.63 13.96
CA ALA A 86 3.81 20.62 15.40
C ALA A 86 3.53 19.25 16.07
N THR A 87 2.56 18.49 15.57
CA THR A 87 2.15 17.19 16.12
C THR A 87 1.57 16.30 15.02
N GLU A 88 1.52 14.99 15.24
CA GLU A 88 0.87 14.06 14.31
C GLU A 88 -0.56 14.48 13.93
N PRO A 89 -1.45 14.87 14.89
CA PRO A 89 -2.75 15.44 14.56
C PRO A 89 -2.72 16.66 13.62
N HIS A 90 -1.70 17.53 13.72
CA HIS A 90 -1.55 18.65 12.77
C HIS A 90 -1.21 18.17 11.36
N VAL A 91 -0.27 17.23 11.23
CA VAL A 91 0.09 16.68 9.91
C VAL A 91 -1.08 15.92 9.31
N SER A 92 -1.81 15.15 10.12
CA SER A 92 -3.05 14.46 9.72
C SER A 92 -4.10 15.45 9.19
N GLY A 93 -4.36 16.55 9.92
CA GLY A 93 -5.27 17.60 9.47
C GLY A 93 -4.83 18.27 8.17
N ALA A 94 -3.53 18.52 8.03
CA ALA A 94 -2.94 19.07 6.81
C ALA A 94 -3.09 18.10 5.62
N ALA A 95 -2.88 16.79 5.83
CA ALA A 95 -3.04 15.76 4.80
C ALA A 95 -4.48 15.68 4.28
N ILE A 96 -5.48 15.85 5.17
CA ILE A 96 -6.90 15.92 4.81
C ILE A 96 -7.17 17.12 3.91
N ASN A 97 -6.67 18.31 4.30
CA ASN A 97 -6.84 19.52 3.50
C ASN A 97 -6.11 19.42 2.17
N ALA A 98 -4.89 18.88 2.18
CA ALA A 98 -4.08 18.61 1.00
C ALA A 98 -4.82 17.70 0.04
N LYS A 99 -5.47 16.61 0.49
CA LYS A 99 -6.25 15.74 -0.40
C LYS A 99 -7.49 16.45 -0.98
N LYS A 100 -8.19 17.25 -0.18
CA LYS A 100 -9.49 17.87 -0.55
C LYS A 100 -9.38 19.12 -1.41
N LYS A 101 -8.37 19.96 -1.18
CA LYS A 101 -8.25 21.29 -1.78
C LYS A 101 -7.10 21.32 -2.79
N PRO A 102 -7.26 22.01 -3.94
CA PRO A 102 -6.18 22.16 -4.90
C PRO A 102 -5.14 23.21 -4.48
N ASN A 103 -5.54 24.20 -3.66
CA ASN A 103 -4.73 25.38 -3.33
C ASN A 103 -4.55 25.54 -1.81
N PRO A 104 -3.44 26.16 -1.35
CA PRO A 104 -3.21 26.47 0.06
C PRO A 104 -4.24 27.44 0.65
N PRO A 105 -4.36 27.54 1.98
CA PRO A 105 -3.56 26.86 2.99
C PRO A 105 -3.97 25.39 3.23
N PHE A 106 -2.98 24.51 3.36
CA PHE A 106 -3.17 23.10 3.71
C PHE A 106 -3.00 22.87 5.21
N TRP A 107 -1.95 23.42 5.79
CA TRP A 107 -1.72 23.45 7.24
C TRP A 107 -2.83 24.24 7.96
N GLY A 108 -3.26 23.75 9.11
CA GLY A 108 -4.44 24.28 9.79
C GLY A 108 -4.86 23.42 10.99
N PRO A 109 -6.18 23.20 11.19
CA PRO A 109 -6.69 22.47 12.36
C PRO A 109 -6.12 21.05 12.49
N THR A 110 -5.96 20.59 13.74
CA THR A 110 -5.66 19.20 14.06
C THR A 110 -6.77 18.25 13.63
N ASN A 111 -6.41 17.01 13.31
CA ASN A 111 -7.35 15.91 13.18
C ASN A 111 -7.13 14.87 14.29
N THR A 112 -8.21 14.48 14.96
CA THR A 112 -8.24 13.37 15.94
C THR A 112 -9.10 12.20 15.48
N VAL A 113 -9.66 12.27 14.27
CA VAL A 113 -10.56 11.25 13.72
C VAL A 113 -9.95 10.65 12.46
N LEU A 114 -9.34 9.47 12.60
CA LEU A 114 -8.54 8.84 11.55
C LEU A 114 -9.33 8.49 10.28
N ARG A 115 -10.64 8.23 10.37
CA ARG A 115 -11.48 7.90 9.20
C ARG A 115 -11.57 9.03 8.16
N TYR A 116 -11.17 10.25 8.51
CA TYR A 116 -11.16 11.39 7.59
C TYR A 116 -9.84 11.53 6.82
N GLU A 117 -8.80 10.80 7.22
CA GLU A 117 -7.49 10.82 6.58
C GLU A 117 -7.56 10.35 5.12
N PRO A 118 -6.56 10.72 4.30
CA PRO A 118 -6.39 10.08 3.00
C PRO A 118 -6.18 8.56 3.14
N THR A 119 -6.42 7.85 2.03
CA THR A 119 -6.10 6.42 1.95
C THR A 119 -4.59 6.29 1.76
N TRP A 120 -3.84 6.10 2.85
CA TRP A 120 -2.38 6.20 2.82
C TRP A 120 -1.67 5.18 1.92
N GLY A 121 -2.23 3.99 1.70
CA GLY A 121 -1.65 3.00 0.77
C GLY A 121 -1.90 3.31 -0.72
N ASP A 122 -2.77 4.27 -1.03
CA ASP A 122 -3.14 4.64 -2.41
C ASP A 122 -2.15 5.69 -2.95
N VAL A 123 -1.35 5.30 -3.92
CA VAL A 123 -0.33 6.17 -4.53
C VAL A 123 -0.94 7.38 -5.22
N ASP A 124 -2.16 7.29 -5.75
CA ASP A 124 -2.88 8.45 -6.34
C ASP A 124 -3.28 9.47 -5.25
N SER A 125 -3.48 9.01 -4.02
CA SER A 125 -3.70 9.86 -2.84
C SER A 125 -2.37 10.45 -2.34
N LEU A 126 -1.31 9.65 -2.25
CA LEU A 126 0.01 10.09 -1.79
C LEU A 126 0.62 11.17 -2.69
N THR A 127 0.55 10.98 -4.01
CA THR A 127 1.06 11.94 -5.02
C THR A 127 0.36 13.30 -4.97
N LYS A 128 -0.84 13.39 -4.36
CA LYS A 128 -1.52 14.66 -4.10
C LYS A 128 -1.12 15.26 -2.77
N VAL A 129 -0.92 14.42 -1.75
CA VAL A 129 -0.68 14.86 -0.36
C VAL A 129 0.76 15.30 -0.16
N ILE A 130 1.75 14.49 -0.55
CA ILE A 130 3.16 14.72 -0.25
C ILE A 130 3.67 16.07 -0.80
N PRO A 131 3.42 16.43 -2.07
CA PRO A 131 3.87 17.72 -2.61
C PRO A 131 3.20 18.94 -1.99
N ARG A 132 2.06 18.74 -1.30
CA ARG A 132 1.31 19.80 -0.62
C ARG A 132 1.72 19.95 0.85
N LEU A 133 2.24 18.88 1.46
CA LEU A 133 2.81 18.91 2.80
C LEU A 133 4.27 19.36 2.80
N GLN A 134 5.00 19.11 1.71
CA GLN A 134 6.39 19.54 1.51
C GLN A 134 7.35 19.13 2.65
N PRO A 135 7.40 17.84 3.06
CA PRO A 135 8.45 17.39 3.97
C PRO A 135 9.84 17.59 3.34
N SER A 136 10.90 17.68 4.15
CA SER A 136 12.24 17.99 3.62
C SER A 136 12.81 16.93 2.67
N ASN A 137 12.30 15.70 2.73
CA ASN A 137 12.60 14.57 1.84
C ASN A 137 11.48 14.31 0.78
N GLU A 138 10.67 15.33 0.43
CA GLU A 138 9.52 15.20 -0.50
C GLU A 138 9.86 14.43 -1.78
N ALA A 139 10.94 14.81 -2.47
CA ALA A 139 11.33 14.23 -3.74
C ALA A 139 11.59 12.71 -3.63
N GLN A 140 12.16 12.28 -2.52
CA GLN A 140 12.45 10.88 -2.25
C GLN A 140 11.18 10.08 -1.98
N LEU A 141 10.29 10.59 -1.12
CA LEU A 141 8.99 9.95 -0.87
C LEU A 141 8.18 9.84 -2.16
N MET A 142 8.19 10.89 -2.98
CA MET A 142 7.51 10.88 -4.28
C MET A 142 8.08 9.84 -5.23
N ALA A 143 9.41 9.76 -5.36
CA ALA A 143 10.06 8.77 -6.21
C ALA A 143 9.77 7.33 -5.74
N ALA A 144 9.93 7.08 -4.44
CA ALA A 144 9.75 5.78 -3.82
C ALA A 144 8.31 5.27 -3.90
N PHE A 145 7.31 6.07 -3.52
CA PHE A 145 5.92 5.60 -3.59
C PHE A 145 5.41 5.48 -5.03
N SER A 146 5.93 6.29 -5.96
CA SER A 146 5.55 6.17 -7.37
C SER A 146 6.07 4.90 -8.03
N SER A 147 7.22 4.35 -7.60
CA SER A 147 7.73 3.10 -8.15
C SER A 147 6.81 1.91 -7.84
N ALA A 148 6.17 1.91 -6.67
CA ALA A 148 5.19 0.91 -6.25
C ALA A 148 3.77 1.11 -6.80
N HIS A 149 3.50 2.15 -7.61
CA HIS A 149 2.14 2.50 -8.05
C HIS A 149 1.36 1.30 -8.60
N ARG A 150 2.00 0.54 -9.48
CA ARG A 150 1.37 -0.58 -10.17
C ARG A 150 0.96 -1.71 -9.22
N SER A 151 1.85 -2.09 -8.32
CA SER A 151 1.64 -3.19 -7.37
C SER A 151 0.67 -2.79 -6.25
N ALA A 152 0.84 -1.59 -5.69
CA ALA A 152 -0.12 -1.04 -4.74
C ALA A 152 -1.53 -0.96 -5.35
N LYS A 153 -1.64 -0.49 -6.60
CA LYS A 153 -2.94 -0.39 -7.28
C LYS A 153 -3.57 -1.75 -7.53
N ALA A 154 -2.78 -2.74 -7.95
CA ALA A 154 -3.29 -4.10 -8.18
C ALA A 154 -3.90 -4.69 -6.89
N LEU A 155 -3.16 -4.64 -5.78
CA LEU A 155 -3.64 -5.13 -4.48
C LEU A 155 -4.87 -4.35 -3.99
N GLN A 156 -4.89 -3.03 -4.19
CA GLN A 156 -6.05 -2.19 -3.84
C GLN A 156 -7.30 -2.60 -4.62
N LEU A 157 -7.18 -2.80 -5.93
CA LEU A 157 -8.31 -3.17 -6.79
C LEU A 157 -8.85 -4.54 -6.44
N ILE A 158 -7.99 -5.55 -6.25
CA ILE A 158 -8.39 -6.89 -5.84
C ILE A 158 -9.12 -6.83 -4.49
N ARG A 159 -8.56 -6.12 -3.50
CA ARG A 159 -9.17 -5.98 -2.17
C ARG A 159 -10.53 -5.30 -2.23
N ASN A 160 -10.65 -4.21 -3.00
CA ASN A 160 -11.91 -3.49 -3.15
C ASN A 160 -12.96 -4.34 -3.85
N ALA A 161 -12.57 -5.06 -4.91
CA ALA A 161 -13.46 -5.95 -5.63
C ALA A 161 -13.93 -7.11 -4.76
N ALA A 162 -13.07 -7.71 -3.92
CA ALA A 162 -13.47 -8.74 -2.96
C ALA A 162 -14.44 -8.18 -1.91
N ALA A 163 -14.14 -7.01 -1.32
CA ALA A 163 -14.95 -6.43 -0.25
C ALA A 163 -16.34 -5.93 -0.69
N HIS A 164 -16.47 -5.42 -1.92
CA HIS A 164 -17.73 -4.86 -2.43
C HIS A 164 -18.47 -5.78 -3.39
N ASN A 165 -17.74 -6.58 -4.16
CA ASN A 165 -18.25 -7.58 -5.09
C ASN A 165 -19.38 -7.09 -6.00
N ASN A 166 -19.26 -5.87 -6.53
CA ASN A 166 -20.22 -5.26 -7.44
C ASN A 166 -19.67 -5.12 -8.87
N LEU A 167 -20.52 -4.68 -9.80
CA LEU A 167 -20.16 -4.60 -11.22
C LEU A 167 -19.00 -3.64 -11.47
N GLU A 168 -19.01 -2.49 -10.79
CA GLU A 168 -18.02 -1.43 -10.95
C GLU A 168 -16.62 -1.88 -10.50
N THR A 169 -16.52 -2.43 -9.29
CA THR A 169 -15.23 -2.90 -8.75
C THR A 169 -14.70 -4.13 -9.49
N ARG A 170 -15.58 -4.99 -10.01
CA ARG A 170 -15.18 -6.07 -10.92
C ARG A 170 -14.67 -5.52 -12.25
N ALA A 171 -15.29 -4.49 -12.81
CA ALA A 171 -14.82 -3.84 -14.04
C ALA A 171 -13.45 -3.18 -13.85
N ASP A 172 -13.21 -2.54 -12.70
CA ASP A 172 -11.89 -1.98 -12.38
C ASP A 172 -10.79 -3.06 -12.35
N LEU A 173 -11.13 -4.27 -11.87
CA LEU A 173 -10.19 -5.40 -11.85
C LEU A 173 -9.84 -5.91 -13.26
N LEU A 174 -10.76 -5.82 -14.22
CA LEU A 174 -10.51 -6.22 -15.61
C LEU A 174 -9.39 -5.40 -16.26
N VAL A 175 -9.13 -4.18 -15.79
CA VAL A 175 -8.02 -3.34 -16.27
C VAL A 175 -6.66 -4.03 -16.04
N LEU A 176 -6.57 -4.93 -15.06
CA LEU A 176 -5.35 -5.69 -14.80
C LEU A 176 -5.14 -6.86 -15.76
N TRP A 177 -6.17 -7.35 -16.47
CA TRP A 177 -6.09 -8.60 -17.25
C TRP A 177 -5.02 -8.59 -18.32
N SER A 178 -4.82 -7.46 -19.01
CA SER A 178 -3.83 -7.35 -20.08
C SER A 178 -2.38 -7.42 -19.58
N ARG A 179 -2.17 -7.33 -18.26
CA ARG A 179 -0.85 -7.27 -17.64
C ARG A 179 -0.38 -8.61 -17.10
N PHE A 180 -1.30 -9.53 -16.83
CA PHE A 180 -1.00 -10.80 -16.18
C PHE A 180 -1.40 -11.98 -17.05
N MET A 181 -0.78 -13.13 -16.81
CA MET A 181 -1.34 -14.40 -17.29
C MET A 181 -2.48 -14.77 -16.36
N VAL A 182 -3.70 -14.60 -16.87
CA VAL A 182 -4.93 -14.72 -16.08
C VAL A 182 -5.64 -16.04 -16.31
N PHE A 183 -6.37 -16.48 -15.29
CA PHE A 183 -7.44 -17.48 -15.43
C PHE A 183 -8.79 -16.86 -15.05
N PRO A 184 -9.91 -17.37 -15.58
CA PRO A 184 -11.24 -16.89 -15.20
C PRO A 184 -11.50 -17.06 -13.70
N THR A 185 -11.88 -15.99 -13.01
CA THR A 185 -12.13 -15.97 -11.57
C THR A 185 -13.63 -15.89 -11.27
N THR A 186 -14.13 -16.71 -10.33
CA THR A 186 -15.51 -16.55 -9.80
C THR A 186 -15.56 -15.55 -8.65
N HIS A 187 -14.48 -15.48 -7.87
CA HIS A 187 -14.28 -14.54 -6.78
C HIS A 187 -13.04 -13.65 -7.04
N PRO A 188 -13.11 -12.31 -6.84
CA PRO A 188 -11.99 -11.40 -7.12
C PRO A 188 -10.68 -11.75 -6.41
N ILE A 189 -10.74 -12.35 -5.21
CA ILE A 189 -9.54 -12.68 -4.43
C ILE A 189 -8.62 -13.70 -5.14
N GLN A 190 -9.18 -14.52 -6.02
CA GLN A 190 -8.43 -15.53 -6.78
C GLN A 190 -7.39 -14.88 -7.71
N SER A 191 -7.60 -13.62 -8.10
CA SER A 191 -6.68 -12.83 -8.93
C SER A 191 -5.31 -12.59 -8.28
N LEU A 192 -5.16 -12.80 -6.97
CA LEU A 192 -3.85 -12.79 -6.30
C LEU A 192 -2.86 -13.78 -6.92
N TYR A 193 -3.39 -14.86 -7.50
CA TYR A 193 -2.63 -15.94 -8.12
C TYR A 193 -2.65 -15.89 -9.65
N TRP A 194 -2.98 -14.74 -10.24
CA TRP A 194 -2.55 -14.49 -11.62
C TRP A 194 -1.02 -14.37 -11.66
N VAL A 195 -0.43 -14.67 -12.82
CA VAL A 195 1.03 -14.75 -12.92
C VAL A 195 1.59 -13.52 -13.62
N GLU A 196 2.62 -12.93 -13.02
CA GLU A 196 3.38 -11.82 -13.62
C GLU A 196 4.28 -12.38 -14.75
N PRO A 197 4.09 -11.95 -16.02
CA PRO A 197 4.80 -12.54 -17.15
C PRO A 197 6.32 -12.41 -17.07
N SER A 198 6.82 -11.34 -16.45
CA SER A 198 8.26 -11.06 -16.37
C SER A 198 8.99 -11.96 -15.37
N THR A 199 8.38 -12.24 -14.21
CA THR A 199 8.99 -13.03 -13.14
C THR A 199 8.54 -14.48 -13.12
N GLN A 200 7.42 -14.79 -13.78
CA GLN A 200 6.71 -16.07 -13.70
C GLN A 200 6.25 -16.42 -12.27
N ASP A 201 6.24 -15.44 -11.35
CA ASP A 201 5.73 -15.61 -10.00
C ASP A 201 4.28 -15.11 -9.92
N TYR A 202 3.57 -15.47 -8.85
CA TYR A 202 2.23 -14.97 -8.61
C TYR A 202 2.26 -13.47 -8.31
N LEU A 203 1.23 -12.77 -8.81
CA LEU A 203 1.04 -11.33 -8.71
C LEU A 203 1.25 -10.85 -7.28
N VAL A 204 0.67 -11.54 -6.29
CA VAL A 204 0.77 -11.14 -4.89
C VAL A 204 2.21 -11.13 -4.37
N PHE A 205 3.04 -12.10 -4.75
CA PHE A 205 4.43 -12.16 -4.31
C PHE A 205 5.26 -11.06 -4.97
N HIS A 206 5.13 -10.90 -6.28
CA HIS A 206 5.76 -9.81 -7.00
C HIS A 206 5.37 -8.43 -6.42
N ALA A 207 4.08 -8.24 -6.15
CA ALA A 207 3.58 -6.99 -5.60
C ALA A 207 4.14 -6.69 -4.20
N VAL A 208 4.21 -7.68 -3.32
CA VAL A 208 4.77 -7.49 -1.97
C VAL A 208 6.25 -7.13 -2.04
N GLU A 209 7.04 -7.75 -2.91
CA GLU A 209 8.45 -7.39 -3.10
C GLU A 209 8.59 -5.95 -3.63
N GLU A 210 7.81 -5.53 -4.63
CA GLU A 210 7.84 -4.12 -5.09
C GLU A 210 7.45 -3.13 -3.98
N LEU A 211 6.51 -3.48 -3.11
CA LEU A 211 6.18 -2.67 -1.95
C LEU A 211 7.33 -2.60 -0.94
N ARG A 212 8.09 -3.68 -0.73
CA ARG A 212 9.29 -3.67 0.14
C ARG A 212 10.38 -2.78 -0.43
N ASP A 213 10.64 -2.89 -1.73
CA ASP A 213 11.65 -2.08 -2.41
C ASP A 213 11.28 -0.60 -2.36
N ALA A 214 10.01 -0.26 -2.60
CA ALA A 214 9.52 1.11 -2.45
C ALA A 214 9.59 1.59 -0.99
N ALA A 215 9.28 0.73 -0.02
CA ALA A 215 9.40 1.07 1.39
C ALA A 215 10.84 1.38 1.78
N LEU A 216 11.79 0.55 1.35
CA LEU A 216 13.21 0.77 1.59
C LEU A 216 13.67 2.07 0.93
N ALA A 217 13.29 2.33 -0.32
CA ALA A 217 13.63 3.56 -1.03
C ALA A 217 13.04 4.81 -0.35
N ALA A 218 11.85 4.70 0.25
CA ALA A 218 11.20 5.82 0.94
C ALA A 218 11.92 6.23 2.23
N ILE A 219 12.65 5.29 2.85
CA ILE A 219 13.39 5.53 4.08
C ILE A 219 14.90 5.66 3.87
N SER A 220 15.42 5.45 2.65
CA SER A 220 16.86 5.48 2.37
C SER A 220 17.47 6.88 2.42
#